data_AF-A0A8J5X737-F1
#
_entry.id   AF-A0A8J5X737-F1
#
_cell.length_a   1.000
_cell.length_b   1.000
_cell.length_c   1.000
_cell.angle_alpha   90.00
_cell.angle_beta   90.00
_cell.angle_gamma   90.00
#
_symmetry.space_group_name_H-M   'P 1'
#
loop_
_entity.id
_entity.type
_entity.pdbx_description
1 polymer ?
#
loop_
_entity_poly.entity_id
_entity_poly.type
_entity_poly.pdbx_seq_one_letter_code
_entity_poly.pdbx_strand_id
1 'polypeptide(L)'
;MAPNASAGALTNESLSKAGLSAAAIALLTSQDVTHLDEVHAFGADDWAHLFANGLTLGHKRKLLEMVEQFQARPLSMPPPPNIKFNFGSIIVGLAFAAPSIVIGAIHEFGAYGATRALLFDESMLFVLLPGAAYLILMIIIIEANRSTFSTDVLEQRSVGVSVRDAMRSALTNMAVVAALLLTVIIAMMQVDSPIDEPRALLGQWYQIFLYSAMVPCFSAVILSSMLLLYIEPLDESAAVSFVGTFVDFFGEPSFAVIFGIANFVPAMTLWMFGAYGFAVGLVSALSTVLLIRKVLLTYLYMNNWTNTDLDSETMATRMAEAKQLRQASKISQSLHNSRKA
;
A
#
# COMPACT_ATOMS: atom_id res chain seq x y z
N MET A 1 2.41 66.44 10.53
CA MET A 1 1.62 65.42 11.27
C MET A 1 0.61 64.83 10.30
N ALA A 2 0.89 63.64 9.77
CA ALA A 2 -0.06 62.89 8.95
C ALA A 2 -1.01 62.12 9.88
N PRO A 3 -2.31 62.02 9.57
CA PRO A 3 -3.26 61.32 10.42
C PRO A 3 -2.98 59.81 10.36
N ASN A 4 -2.82 59.19 11.54
CA ASN A 4 -2.85 57.75 11.69
C ASN A 4 -4.26 57.27 11.35
N ALA A 5 -4.45 56.82 10.10
CA ALA A 5 -5.62 56.04 9.73
C ALA A 5 -5.50 54.67 10.40
N SER A 6 -6.26 54.47 11.49
CA SER A 6 -6.44 53.15 12.08
C SER A 6 -7.06 52.24 11.03
N ALA A 7 -6.28 51.29 10.51
CA ALA A 7 -6.77 50.26 9.61
C ALA A 7 -7.88 49.47 10.32
N GLY A 8 -9.13 49.66 9.89
CA GLY A 8 -10.26 48.88 10.39
C GLY A 8 -10.01 47.40 10.11
N ALA A 9 -10.25 46.55 11.10
CA ALA A 9 -10.16 45.11 10.92
C ALA A 9 -11.13 44.66 9.82
N LEU A 10 -10.62 43.95 8.81
CA LEU A 10 -11.43 43.30 7.78
C LEU A 10 -12.30 42.25 8.46
N THR A 11 -13.62 42.45 8.46
CA THR A 11 -14.58 41.48 9.02
C THR A 11 -14.98 40.46 7.95
N ASN A 12 -15.27 39.21 8.36
CA ASN A 12 -15.79 38.17 7.45
C ASN A 12 -17.00 38.63 6.64
N GLU A 13 -17.82 39.52 7.21
CA GLU A 13 -18.99 40.08 6.54
C GLU A 13 -18.62 41.03 5.38
N SER A 14 -17.56 41.84 5.55
CA SER A 14 -17.06 42.72 4.49
C SER A 14 -16.47 41.92 3.31
N LEU A 15 -15.75 40.84 3.62
CA LEU A 15 -15.15 39.96 2.62
C LEU A 15 -16.21 39.07 1.93
N SER A 16 -17.29 38.69 2.62
CA SER A 16 -18.41 37.96 2.02
C SER A 16 -19.20 38.82 1.04
N LYS A 17 -19.46 40.09 1.37
CA LYS A 17 -20.12 41.05 0.47
C LYS A 17 -19.29 41.36 -0.78
N ALA A 18 -17.98 41.17 -0.69
CA ALA A 18 -17.02 41.30 -1.78
C ALA A 18 -17.00 40.11 -2.74
N GLY A 19 -17.94 39.15 -2.65
CA GLY A 19 -18.03 38.02 -3.58
C GLY A 19 -16.86 37.04 -3.52
N LEU A 20 -15.99 37.13 -2.51
CA LEU A 20 -14.94 36.16 -2.26
C LEU A 20 -15.56 34.81 -1.91
N SER A 21 -14.97 33.72 -2.42
CA SER A 21 -15.32 32.38 -1.96
C SER A 21 -15.05 32.27 -0.46
N ALA A 22 -15.85 31.47 0.25
CA ALA A 22 -15.63 31.22 1.68
C ALA A 22 -14.19 30.76 1.98
N ALA A 23 -13.55 30.06 1.04
CA ALA A 23 -12.15 29.64 1.11
C ALA A 23 -11.17 30.83 1.09
N ALA A 24 -11.36 31.81 0.19
CA ALA A 24 -10.50 32.99 0.13
C ALA A 24 -10.71 33.94 1.33
N ILE A 25 -11.93 33.99 1.88
CA ILE A 25 -12.21 34.70 3.15
C ILE A 25 -11.51 34.00 4.31
N ALA A 26 -11.61 32.67 4.38
CA ALA A 26 -10.91 31.87 5.38
C ALA A 26 -9.39 32.03 5.25
N LEU A 27 -8.82 32.08 4.05
CA LEU A 27 -7.38 32.29 3.86
C LEU A 27 -6.91 33.70 4.28
N LEU A 28 -7.76 34.72 4.08
CA LEU A 28 -7.44 36.11 4.46
C LEU A 28 -7.63 36.38 5.96
N THR A 29 -8.44 35.58 6.65
CA THR A 29 -8.79 35.79 8.06
C THR A 29 -8.23 34.73 9.01
N SER A 30 -7.87 33.56 8.49
CA SER A 30 -7.11 32.54 9.22
C SER A 30 -5.62 32.68 8.92
N GLN A 31 -4.78 32.42 9.92
CA GLN A 31 -3.34 32.22 9.71
C GLN A 31 -3.03 30.86 9.06
N ASP A 32 -4.04 30.18 8.52
CA ASP A 32 -3.91 28.80 8.08
C ASP A 32 -3.50 28.75 6.60
N VAL A 33 -2.34 28.17 6.36
CA VAL A 33 -1.53 28.30 5.14
C VAL A 33 -1.90 27.25 4.07
N THR A 34 -2.95 26.46 4.32
CA THR A 34 -3.25 25.22 3.60
C THR A 34 -3.80 25.39 2.19
N HIS A 35 -4.15 26.61 1.75
CA HIS A 35 -4.75 26.87 0.42
C HIS A 35 -3.95 27.89 -0.43
N LEU A 36 -2.64 28.05 -0.21
CA LEU A 36 -1.79 28.98 -0.98
C LEU A 36 -1.77 28.71 -2.50
N ASP A 37 -2.00 27.47 -2.93
CA ASP A 37 -2.00 27.10 -4.36
C ASP A 37 -3.14 27.78 -5.14
N GLU A 38 -4.26 28.12 -4.48
CA GLU A 38 -5.37 28.85 -5.10
C GLU A 38 -5.02 30.33 -5.35
N VAL A 39 -4.12 30.90 -4.56
CA VAL A 39 -3.66 32.29 -4.71
C VAL A 39 -2.81 32.46 -5.98
N HIS A 40 -2.12 31.41 -6.42
CA HIS A 40 -1.37 31.40 -7.68
C HIS A 40 -2.26 31.44 -8.92
N ALA A 41 -3.50 30.96 -8.81
CA ALA A 41 -4.46 30.98 -9.91
C ALA A 41 -5.12 32.36 -10.10
N PHE A 42 -4.90 33.31 -9.17
CA PHE A 42 -5.52 34.63 -9.25
C PHE A 42 -4.96 35.43 -10.43
N GLY A 43 -5.85 35.69 -11.39
CA GLY A 43 -5.60 36.56 -12.51
C GLY A 43 -5.60 38.04 -12.10
N ALA A 44 -5.29 38.91 -13.07
CA ALA A 44 -5.32 40.36 -12.84
C ALA A 44 -6.70 40.86 -12.38
N ASP A 45 -7.77 40.23 -12.89
CA ASP A 45 -9.16 40.59 -12.58
C ASP A 45 -9.54 40.20 -11.14
N ASP A 46 -9.07 39.05 -10.65
CA ASP A 46 -9.27 38.62 -9.27
C ASP A 46 -8.61 39.62 -8.30
N TRP A 47 -7.38 40.03 -8.60
CA TRP A 47 -6.68 41.05 -7.80
C TRP A 47 -7.40 42.40 -7.85
N ALA A 48 -7.85 42.85 -9.02
CA ALA A 48 -8.60 44.10 -9.16
C ALA A 48 -9.88 44.08 -8.33
N HIS A 49 -10.59 42.95 -8.32
CA HIS A 49 -11.79 42.74 -7.51
C HIS A 49 -11.48 42.77 -6.01
N LEU A 50 -10.38 42.17 -5.57
CA LEU A 50 -9.94 42.22 -4.18
C LEU A 50 -9.55 43.64 -3.75
N PHE A 51 -8.85 44.39 -4.61
CA PHE A 51 -8.50 45.78 -4.37
C PHE A 51 -9.72 46.70 -4.25
N ALA A 52 -10.71 46.51 -5.12
CA ALA A 52 -11.98 47.26 -5.06
C ALA A 52 -12.73 47.03 -3.74
N ASN A 53 -12.50 45.90 -3.09
CA ASN A 53 -13.14 45.50 -1.84
C ASN A 53 -12.28 45.73 -0.59
N GLY A 54 -11.31 46.65 -0.67
CA GLY A 54 -10.57 47.14 0.50
C GLY A 54 -9.31 46.34 0.84
N LEU A 55 -8.93 45.35 0.01
CA LEU A 55 -7.64 44.69 0.16
C LEU A 55 -6.54 45.70 -0.20
N THR A 56 -5.77 46.18 0.76
CA THR A 56 -4.70 47.15 0.47
C THR A 56 -3.52 46.51 -0.29
N LEU A 57 -2.71 47.33 -0.98
CA LEU A 57 -1.48 46.89 -1.64
C LEU A 57 -0.53 46.15 -0.69
N GLY A 58 -0.57 46.48 0.60
CA GLY A 58 0.20 45.79 1.65
C GLY A 58 -0.23 44.34 1.87
N HIS A 59 -1.53 44.03 1.78
CA HIS A 59 -2.03 42.66 1.89
C HIS A 59 -1.64 41.81 0.69
N LYS A 60 -1.70 42.36 -0.54
CA LYS A 60 -1.20 41.67 -1.74
C LYS A 60 0.29 41.35 -1.60
N ARG A 61 1.10 42.32 -1.16
CA ARG A 61 2.54 42.09 -0.93
C ARG A 61 2.77 40.97 0.10
N LYS A 62 2.04 40.96 1.22
CA LYS A 62 2.15 39.93 2.25
C LYS A 62 1.73 38.54 1.75
N LEU A 63 0.67 38.44 0.95
CA LEU A 63 0.26 37.18 0.29
C LEU A 63 1.31 36.68 -0.68
N LEU A 64 1.87 37.56 -1.51
CA LEU A 64 2.95 37.21 -2.42
C LEU A 64 4.22 36.81 -1.67
N GLU A 65 4.56 37.47 -0.55
CA GLU A 65 5.68 37.08 0.32
C GLU A 65 5.45 35.70 0.97
N MET A 66 4.21 35.36 1.36
CA MET A 66 3.87 34.04 1.90
C MET A 66 3.97 32.96 0.81
N VAL A 67 3.48 33.25 -0.39
CA VAL A 67 3.62 32.39 -1.57
C VAL A 67 5.10 32.19 -1.93
N GLU A 68 5.88 33.27 -1.99
CA GLU A 68 7.30 33.23 -2.31
C GLU A 68 8.10 32.52 -1.21
N GLN A 69 7.75 32.70 0.07
CA GLN A 69 8.32 31.90 1.17
C GLN A 69 7.95 30.42 1.07
N PHE A 70 6.74 30.09 0.63
CA PHE A 70 6.30 28.71 0.45
C PHE A 70 7.05 28.05 -0.73
N GLN A 71 7.22 28.76 -1.84
CA GLN A 71 8.04 28.32 -2.98
C GLN A 71 9.54 28.30 -2.69
N ALA A 72 10.01 29.23 -1.85
CA ALA A 72 11.40 29.34 -1.46
C ALA A 72 11.76 28.44 -0.28
N ARG A 73 10.81 27.71 0.33
CA ARG A 73 11.15 26.54 1.15
C ARG A 73 11.85 25.60 0.18
N PRO A 74 13.19 25.44 0.26
CA PRO A 74 13.84 24.43 -0.55
C PRO A 74 13.10 23.14 -0.22
N LEU A 75 12.67 22.41 -1.25
CA LEU A 75 12.33 21.00 -1.09
C LEU A 75 13.63 20.34 -0.64
N SER A 76 13.97 20.49 0.63
CA SER A 76 15.08 19.83 1.28
C SER A 76 14.59 18.40 1.45
N MET A 77 14.56 17.68 0.33
CA MET A 77 14.37 16.26 0.34
C MET A 77 15.51 15.73 1.20
N PRO A 78 15.22 15.03 2.32
CA PRO A 78 16.27 14.39 3.07
C PRO A 78 17.05 13.51 2.08
N PRO A 79 18.40 13.47 2.17
CA PRO A 79 19.17 12.63 1.27
C PRO A 79 18.64 11.19 1.38
N PRO A 80 18.56 10.45 0.25
CA PRO A 80 18.06 9.09 0.28
C PRO A 80 18.87 8.28 1.30
N PRO A 81 18.22 7.49 2.18
CA PRO A 81 18.93 6.80 3.23
C PRO A 81 19.97 5.86 2.61
N ASN A 82 21.18 5.85 3.17
CA ASN A 82 22.26 5.01 2.63
C ASN A 82 22.04 3.55 3.05
N ILE A 83 21.23 2.83 2.29
CA ILE A 83 21.02 1.39 2.52
C ILE A 83 22.24 0.64 1.97
N LYS A 84 23.07 0.16 2.89
CA LYS A 84 24.16 -0.75 2.57
C LYS A 84 23.62 -2.01 1.90
N PHE A 85 24.42 -2.58 1.02
CA PHE A 85 24.10 -3.85 0.36
C PHE A 85 23.61 -4.90 1.37
N ASN A 86 22.33 -5.28 1.25
CA ASN A 86 21.69 -6.22 2.18
C ASN A 86 21.71 -7.64 1.58
N PHE A 87 22.68 -8.45 2.00
CA PHE A 87 22.77 -9.87 1.62
C PHE A 87 21.49 -10.66 1.96
N GLY A 88 20.77 -10.28 3.01
CA GLY A 88 19.51 -10.91 3.40
C GLY A 88 18.45 -10.84 2.30
N SER A 89 18.36 -9.73 1.57
CA SER A 89 17.40 -9.59 0.46
C SER A 89 17.67 -10.56 -0.70
N ILE A 90 18.93 -10.94 -0.93
CA ILE A 90 19.31 -11.95 -1.92
C ILE A 90 18.92 -13.34 -1.44
N ILE A 91 19.17 -13.65 -0.17
CA ILE A 91 18.79 -14.94 0.43
C ILE A 91 17.27 -15.13 0.33
N VAL A 92 16.49 -14.08 0.60
CA VAL A 92 15.03 -14.13 0.43
C VAL A 92 14.67 -14.36 -1.04
N GLY A 93 15.26 -13.61 -1.98
CA GLY A 93 15.03 -13.84 -3.41
C GLY A 93 15.35 -15.27 -3.85
N LEU A 94 16.45 -15.84 -3.37
CA LEU A 94 16.84 -17.23 -3.64
C LEU A 94 15.86 -18.22 -3.01
N ALA A 95 15.38 -17.97 -1.78
CA ALA A 95 14.39 -18.82 -1.14
C ALA A 95 13.06 -18.88 -1.93
N PHE A 96 12.69 -17.77 -2.58
CA PHE A 96 11.52 -17.71 -3.47
C PHE A 96 11.75 -18.41 -4.82
N ALA A 97 12.95 -18.30 -5.40
CA ALA A 97 13.26 -18.90 -6.70
C ALA A 97 13.65 -20.39 -6.61
N ALA A 98 14.18 -20.85 -5.47
CA ALA A 98 14.71 -22.18 -5.27
C ALA A 98 13.69 -23.30 -5.57
N PRO A 99 12.42 -23.24 -5.13
CA PRO A 99 11.44 -24.26 -5.49
C PRO A 99 11.28 -24.42 -7.00
N SER A 100 11.18 -23.31 -7.74
CA SER A 100 11.05 -23.34 -9.19
C SER A 100 12.29 -23.91 -9.88
N ILE A 101 13.50 -23.56 -9.40
CA ILE A 101 14.77 -24.09 -9.94
C ILE A 101 14.88 -25.60 -9.68
N VAL A 102 14.58 -26.05 -8.46
CA VAL A 102 14.64 -27.47 -8.09
C VAL A 102 13.64 -28.28 -8.91
N ILE A 103 12.39 -27.82 -9.01
CA ILE A 103 11.35 -28.49 -9.81
C ILE A 103 11.72 -28.50 -11.29
N GLY A 104 12.23 -27.39 -11.83
CA GLY A 104 12.71 -27.31 -13.22
C GLY A 104 13.89 -28.25 -13.50
N ALA A 105 14.85 -28.35 -12.58
CA ALA A 105 15.98 -29.26 -12.70
C ALA A 105 15.55 -30.74 -12.62
N ILE A 106 14.62 -31.07 -11.72
CA ILE A 106 14.05 -32.42 -11.62
C ILE A 106 13.30 -32.77 -12.91
N HIS A 107 12.59 -31.82 -13.51
CA HIS A 107 11.89 -32.03 -14.77
C HIS A 107 12.84 -32.29 -15.95
N GLU A 108 13.90 -31.49 -16.08
CA GLU A 108 14.86 -31.61 -17.19
C GLU A 108 15.80 -32.81 -17.05
N PHE A 109 16.36 -33.02 -15.85
CA PHE A 109 17.46 -33.96 -15.62
C PHE A 109 17.06 -35.22 -14.83
N GLY A 110 15.85 -35.27 -14.28
CA GLY A 110 15.33 -36.45 -13.60
C GLY A 110 15.24 -37.62 -14.58
N ALA A 111 15.92 -38.73 -14.27
CA ALA A 111 16.04 -39.90 -15.13
C ALA A 111 14.68 -40.35 -15.71
N TYR A 112 14.50 -40.08 -17.01
CA TYR A 112 13.23 -40.09 -17.76
C TYR A 112 12.49 -41.45 -17.83
N GLY A 113 13.03 -42.54 -17.28
CA GLY A 113 12.53 -43.90 -17.51
C GLY A 113 11.96 -44.63 -16.29
N ALA A 114 12.74 -44.76 -15.21
CA ALA A 114 12.38 -45.64 -14.09
C ALA A 114 11.63 -44.93 -12.95
N THR A 115 11.90 -43.63 -12.74
CA THR A 115 11.31 -42.84 -11.65
C THR A 115 9.87 -42.41 -11.97
N ARG A 116 9.49 -42.35 -13.26
CA ARG A 116 8.18 -41.89 -13.73
C ARG A 116 7.04 -42.78 -13.22
N ALA A 117 7.21 -44.11 -13.27
CA ALA A 117 6.17 -45.05 -12.81
C ALA A 117 5.98 -45.07 -11.29
N LEU A 118 7.06 -44.88 -10.51
CA LEU A 118 6.99 -44.89 -9.04
C LEU A 118 6.51 -43.55 -8.48
N LEU A 119 6.85 -42.45 -9.13
CA LEU A 119 6.40 -41.11 -8.74
C LEU A 119 4.92 -40.88 -9.05
N PHE A 120 4.30 -41.53 -10.04
CA PHE A 120 2.91 -41.21 -10.38
C PHE A 120 1.89 -41.61 -9.29
N ASP A 121 2.05 -42.76 -8.65
CA ASP A 121 1.15 -43.18 -7.54
C ASP A 121 1.45 -42.44 -6.23
N GLU A 122 2.71 -42.06 -5.97
CA GLU A 122 3.09 -41.30 -4.77
C GLU A 122 3.09 -39.77 -4.95
N SER A 123 2.93 -39.28 -6.19
CA SER A 123 3.01 -37.85 -6.55
C SER A 123 2.04 -37.01 -5.75
N MET A 124 0.85 -37.56 -5.45
CA MET A 124 -0.15 -36.86 -4.68
C MET A 124 0.37 -36.52 -3.28
N LEU A 125 1.08 -37.43 -2.61
CA LEU A 125 1.62 -37.18 -1.27
C LEU A 125 2.78 -36.16 -1.30
N PHE A 126 3.67 -36.28 -2.30
CA PHE A 126 4.83 -35.40 -2.47
C PHE A 126 4.48 -33.98 -2.93
N VAL A 127 3.29 -33.78 -3.49
CA VAL A 127 2.82 -32.45 -3.91
C VAL A 127 1.82 -31.88 -2.92
N LEU A 128 0.85 -32.69 -2.48
CA LEU A 128 -0.23 -32.23 -1.59
C LEU A 128 0.30 -31.82 -0.22
N LEU A 129 1.15 -32.64 0.42
CA LEU A 129 1.62 -32.31 1.78
C LEU A 129 2.50 -31.05 1.79
N PRO A 130 3.53 -30.92 0.92
CA PRO A 130 4.32 -29.68 0.88
C PRO A 130 3.52 -28.48 0.40
N GLY A 131 2.60 -28.66 -0.57
CA GLY A 131 1.69 -27.61 -1.02
C GLY A 131 0.76 -27.12 0.09
N ALA A 132 0.16 -28.03 0.87
CA ALA A 132 -0.68 -27.68 2.01
C ALA A 132 0.13 -27.02 3.14
N ALA A 133 1.31 -27.55 3.46
CA ALA A 133 2.20 -26.95 4.45
C ALA A 133 2.62 -25.53 4.03
N TYR A 134 2.92 -25.33 2.75
CA TYR A 134 3.21 -24.02 2.17
C TYR A 134 2.02 -23.06 2.29
N LEU A 135 0.80 -23.50 1.95
CA LEU A 135 -0.42 -22.69 2.11
C LEU A 135 -0.67 -22.29 3.57
N ILE A 136 -0.51 -23.22 4.51
CA ILE A 136 -0.64 -22.94 5.95
C ILE A 136 0.41 -21.91 6.40
N LEU A 137 1.66 -22.09 5.97
CA LEU A 137 2.72 -21.14 6.26
C LEU A 137 2.37 -19.74 5.74
N MET A 138 1.84 -19.64 4.52
CA MET A 138 1.42 -18.37 3.94
C MET A 138 0.31 -17.69 4.75
N ILE A 139 -0.70 -18.46 5.19
CA ILE A 139 -1.76 -17.95 6.07
C ILE A 139 -1.17 -17.40 7.38
N ILE A 140 -0.25 -18.14 8.02
CA ILE A 140 0.39 -17.71 9.25
C ILE A 140 1.15 -16.39 9.04
N ILE A 141 1.85 -16.22 7.92
CA ILE A 141 2.59 -14.99 7.64
C ILE A 141 1.63 -13.81 7.40
N ILE A 142 0.51 -14.01 6.68
CA ILE A 142 -0.53 -12.98 6.51
C ILE A 142 -1.04 -12.51 7.87
N GLU A 143 -1.49 -13.46 8.68
CA GLU A 143 -2.07 -13.21 10.01
C GLU A 143 -1.08 -12.49 10.94
N ALA A 144 0.20 -12.84 10.87
CA ALA A 144 1.24 -12.24 11.70
C ALA A 144 1.57 -10.78 11.31
N ASN A 145 1.42 -10.41 10.03
CA ASN A 145 1.93 -9.13 9.52
C ASN A 145 0.84 -8.10 9.19
N ARG A 146 -0.44 -8.49 9.03
CA ARG A 146 -1.52 -7.57 8.61
C ARG A 146 -1.67 -6.32 9.48
N SER A 147 -1.41 -6.43 10.78
CA SER A 147 -1.54 -5.31 11.73
C SER A 147 -0.49 -4.21 11.52
N THR A 148 0.71 -4.58 11.05
CA THR A 148 1.84 -3.65 10.89
C THR A 148 1.57 -2.63 9.79
N PHE A 149 1.12 -3.09 8.63
CA PHE A 149 0.88 -2.20 7.49
C PHE A 149 -0.24 -1.19 7.77
N SER A 150 -1.33 -1.65 8.38
CA SER A 150 -2.47 -0.78 8.71
C SER A 150 -2.07 0.33 9.68
N THR A 151 -1.28 0.01 10.70
CA THR A 151 -0.77 1.03 11.62
C THR A 151 0.22 1.96 10.96
N ASP A 152 1.09 1.48 10.07
CA ASP A 152 2.06 2.33 9.40
C ASP A 152 1.34 3.39 8.55
N VAL A 153 0.26 3.02 7.85
CA VAL A 153 -0.57 3.98 7.09
C VAL A 153 -1.23 4.99 8.03
N LEU A 154 -1.74 4.55 9.19
CA LEU A 154 -2.37 5.44 10.17
C LEU A 154 -1.37 6.40 10.82
N GLU A 155 -0.15 5.95 11.11
CA GLU A 155 0.91 6.73 11.75
C GLU A 155 1.47 7.77 10.80
N GLN A 156 1.71 7.39 9.54
CA GLN A 156 2.41 8.22 8.55
C GLN A 156 1.51 9.19 7.75
N ARG A 157 0.19 9.18 7.98
CA ARG A 157 -0.75 10.06 7.27
C ARG A 157 -0.39 11.54 7.43
N SER A 158 -0.55 12.33 6.37
CA SER A 158 -0.29 13.78 6.41
C SER A 158 -1.23 14.51 7.37
N VAL A 159 -0.79 15.68 7.86
CA VAL A 159 -1.63 16.56 8.69
C VAL A 159 -2.84 17.03 7.89
N GLY A 160 -4.02 17.03 8.52
CA GLY A 160 -5.28 17.44 7.87
C GLY A 160 -5.94 16.36 6.99
N VAL A 161 -5.24 15.26 6.69
CA VAL A 161 -5.85 14.13 5.98
C VAL A 161 -6.68 13.31 6.96
N SER A 162 -7.98 13.21 6.65
CA SER A 162 -8.94 12.42 7.42
C SER A 162 -8.56 10.94 7.37
N VAL A 163 -8.76 10.21 8.47
CA VAL A 163 -8.49 8.76 8.53
C VAL A 163 -9.41 8.03 7.54
N ARG A 164 -10.66 8.50 7.42
CA ARG A 164 -11.63 7.95 6.49
C ARG A 164 -11.14 8.03 5.05
N ASP A 165 -10.67 9.19 4.59
CA ASP A 165 -10.25 9.37 3.20
C ASP A 165 -8.95 8.62 2.91
N ALA A 166 -8.01 8.60 3.86
CA ALA A 166 -6.78 7.81 3.75
C ALA A 166 -7.08 6.31 3.58
N MET A 167 -7.94 5.76 4.45
CA MET A 167 -8.33 4.34 4.39
C MET A 167 -9.15 4.03 3.13
N ARG A 168 -10.10 4.89 2.77
CA ARG A 168 -10.88 4.75 1.53
C ARG A 168 -9.97 4.68 0.30
N SER A 169 -9.02 5.60 0.19
CA SER A 169 -8.05 5.64 -0.90
C SER A 169 -7.19 4.37 -0.94
N ALA A 170 -6.66 3.96 0.21
CA ALA A 170 -5.86 2.74 0.32
C ALA A 170 -6.65 1.48 -0.10
N LEU A 171 -7.85 1.28 0.43
CA LEU A 171 -8.71 0.13 0.11
C LEU A 171 -9.12 0.11 -1.37
N THR A 172 -9.48 1.27 -1.93
CA THR A 172 -9.84 1.37 -3.35
C THR A 172 -8.66 0.98 -4.23
N ASN A 173 -7.47 1.50 -3.94
CA ASN A 173 -6.26 1.17 -4.69
C ASN A 173 -5.91 -0.32 -4.58
N MET A 174 -6.00 -0.90 -3.38
CA MET A 174 -5.74 -2.34 -3.19
C MET A 174 -6.77 -3.21 -3.91
N ALA A 175 -8.06 -2.85 -3.88
CA ALA A 175 -9.10 -3.55 -4.61
C ALA A 175 -8.82 -3.55 -6.13
N VAL A 176 -8.46 -2.39 -6.68
CA VAL A 176 -8.15 -2.25 -8.12
C VAL A 176 -6.91 -3.08 -8.50
N VAL A 177 -5.82 -2.96 -7.73
CA VAL A 177 -4.60 -3.73 -7.99
C VAL A 177 -4.85 -5.24 -7.88
N ALA A 178 -5.57 -5.67 -6.85
CA ALA A 178 -5.95 -7.07 -6.66
C ALA A 178 -6.82 -7.59 -7.81
N ALA A 179 -7.79 -6.81 -8.28
CA ALA A 179 -8.66 -7.18 -9.39
C ALA A 179 -7.86 -7.32 -10.70
N LEU A 180 -6.97 -6.36 -11.00
CA LEU A 180 -6.10 -6.44 -12.17
C LEU A 180 -5.19 -7.67 -12.12
N LEU A 181 -4.54 -7.92 -10.98
CA LEU A 181 -3.70 -9.09 -10.80
C LEU A 181 -4.52 -10.40 -10.92
N LEU A 182 -5.72 -10.43 -10.33
CA LEU A 182 -6.63 -11.56 -10.43
C LEU A 182 -6.99 -11.87 -11.90
N THR A 183 -7.25 -10.85 -12.73
CA THR A 183 -7.52 -11.07 -14.16
C THR A 183 -6.35 -11.71 -14.89
N VAL A 184 -5.12 -11.29 -14.58
CA VAL A 184 -3.91 -11.88 -15.17
C VAL A 184 -3.73 -13.34 -14.71
N ILE A 185 -3.96 -13.62 -13.42
CA ILE A 185 -3.88 -14.98 -12.87
C ILE A 185 -4.92 -15.90 -13.53
N ILE A 186 -6.18 -15.45 -13.63
CA ILE A 186 -7.24 -16.22 -14.28
C ILE A 186 -6.91 -16.47 -15.75
N ALA A 187 -6.39 -15.46 -16.47
CA ALA A 187 -5.94 -15.65 -17.85
C ALA A 187 -4.83 -16.71 -17.94
N MET A 188 -3.83 -16.67 -17.05
CA MET A 188 -2.76 -17.68 -17.01
C MET A 188 -3.27 -19.09 -16.64
N MET A 189 -4.33 -19.20 -15.86
CA MET A 189 -4.99 -20.48 -15.59
C MET A 189 -5.76 -21.04 -16.79
N GLN A 190 -6.17 -20.17 -17.73
CA GLN A 190 -6.82 -20.55 -18.99
C GLN A 190 -5.82 -20.90 -20.09
N VAL A 191 -4.57 -20.46 -19.96
CA VAL A 191 -3.48 -20.90 -20.85
C VAL A 191 -3.21 -22.38 -20.60
N ASP A 192 -3.02 -23.14 -21.67
CA ASP A 192 -2.67 -24.56 -21.59
C ASP A 192 -1.44 -24.79 -20.70
N SER A 193 -1.37 -25.98 -20.10
CA SER A 193 -0.23 -26.36 -19.26
C SER A 193 1.08 -26.14 -20.02
N PRO A 194 2.16 -25.66 -19.37
CA PRO A 194 3.45 -25.46 -20.05
C PRO A 194 4.09 -26.77 -20.54
N ILE A 195 3.48 -27.92 -20.25
CA ILE A 195 3.92 -29.26 -20.60
C ILE A 195 2.73 -30.10 -21.09
N ASP A 196 2.98 -31.06 -21.98
CA ASP A 196 1.95 -31.94 -22.54
C ASP A 196 1.27 -32.84 -21.49
N GLU A 197 1.93 -33.08 -20.35
CA GLU A 197 1.42 -33.91 -19.26
C GLU A 197 1.13 -33.06 -18.00
N PRO A 198 -0.10 -32.54 -17.83
CA PRO A 198 -0.44 -31.63 -16.73
C PRO A 198 -0.25 -32.25 -15.34
N ARG A 199 -0.24 -33.58 -15.25
CA ARG A 199 -0.05 -34.33 -14.02
C ARG A 199 1.41 -34.46 -13.61
N ALA A 200 2.37 -34.06 -14.43
CA ALA A 200 3.76 -34.06 -14.01
C ALA A 200 3.98 -33.04 -12.88
N LEU A 201 5.01 -33.26 -12.06
CA LEU A 201 5.34 -32.45 -10.88
C LEU A 201 5.35 -30.94 -11.17
N LEU A 202 5.97 -30.54 -12.28
CA LEU A 202 6.05 -29.13 -12.71
C LEU A 202 4.66 -28.53 -12.96
N GLY A 203 3.80 -29.25 -13.69
CA GLY A 203 2.43 -28.82 -13.98
C GLY A 203 1.59 -28.68 -12.71
N GLN A 204 1.71 -29.62 -11.77
CA GLN A 204 0.97 -29.56 -10.50
C GLN A 204 1.39 -28.37 -9.64
N TRP A 205 2.71 -28.12 -9.48
CA TRP A 205 3.20 -26.97 -8.71
C TRP A 205 2.88 -25.63 -9.37
N TYR A 206 2.95 -25.56 -10.71
CA TYR A 206 2.48 -24.40 -11.47
C TYR A 206 1.03 -24.07 -11.12
N GLN A 207 0.15 -25.07 -11.15
CA GLN A 207 -1.26 -24.88 -10.79
C GLN A 207 -1.44 -24.50 -9.32
N ILE A 208 -0.73 -25.16 -8.39
CA ILE A 208 -0.80 -24.82 -6.95
C ILE A 208 -0.43 -23.36 -6.73
N PHE A 209 0.66 -22.87 -7.33
CA PHE A 209 1.05 -21.47 -7.18
C PHE A 209 0.01 -20.50 -7.78
N LEU A 210 -0.59 -20.83 -8.94
CA LEU A 210 -1.66 -20.01 -9.51
C LEU A 210 -2.90 -19.96 -8.61
N TYR A 211 -3.38 -21.11 -8.11
CA TYR A 211 -4.49 -21.16 -7.16
C TYR A 211 -4.15 -20.40 -5.87
N SER A 212 -2.94 -20.58 -5.35
CA SER A 212 -2.44 -19.88 -4.16
C SER A 212 -2.30 -18.37 -4.36
N ALA A 213 -2.07 -17.91 -5.59
CA ALA A 213 -2.08 -16.48 -5.94
C ALA A 213 -3.51 -15.94 -6.09
N MET A 214 -4.41 -16.73 -6.66
CA MET A 214 -5.79 -16.35 -6.94
C MET A 214 -6.59 -16.09 -5.66
N VAL A 215 -6.53 -17.01 -4.69
CA VAL A 215 -7.30 -16.93 -3.43
C VAL A 215 -7.07 -15.62 -2.66
N PRO A 216 -5.84 -15.17 -2.37
CA PRO A 216 -5.63 -13.92 -1.65
C PRO A 216 -6.00 -12.69 -2.50
N CYS A 217 -5.81 -12.71 -3.83
CA CYS A 217 -6.30 -11.60 -4.67
C CYS A 217 -7.83 -11.47 -4.60
N PHE A 218 -8.53 -12.60 -4.64
CA PHE A 218 -9.98 -12.63 -4.47
C PHE A 218 -10.41 -12.11 -3.09
N SER A 219 -9.72 -12.54 -2.03
CA SER A 219 -9.92 -12.05 -0.67
C SER A 219 -9.71 -10.53 -0.58
N ALA A 220 -8.63 -10.01 -1.16
CA ALA A 220 -8.31 -8.58 -1.16
C ALA A 220 -9.42 -7.74 -1.82
N VAL A 221 -9.96 -8.19 -2.96
CA VAL A 221 -11.09 -7.52 -3.64
C VAL A 221 -12.34 -7.51 -2.76
N ILE A 222 -12.73 -8.68 -2.23
CA ILE A 222 -13.94 -8.80 -1.41
C ILE A 222 -13.81 -7.99 -0.12
N LEU A 223 -12.72 -8.17 0.61
CA LEU A 223 -12.51 -7.52 1.90
C LEU A 223 -12.44 -6.00 1.73
N SER A 224 -11.73 -5.50 0.71
CA SER A 224 -11.69 -4.06 0.43
C SER A 224 -13.08 -3.52 0.09
N SER A 225 -13.86 -4.24 -0.71
CA SER A 225 -15.23 -3.85 -1.07
C SER A 225 -16.15 -3.80 0.17
N MET A 226 -16.05 -4.81 1.05
CA MET A 226 -16.82 -4.85 2.29
C MET A 226 -16.44 -3.72 3.23
N LEU A 227 -15.14 -3.50 3.47
CA LEU A 227 -14.67 -2.41 4.32
C LEU A 227 -15.08 -1.04 3.78
N LEU A 228 -15.06 -0.84 2.45
CA LEU A 228 -15.53 0.38 1.81
C LEU A 228 -17.04 0.61 2.04
N LEU A 229 -17.87 -0.43 1.91
CA LEU A 229 -19.31 -0.33 2.19
C LEU A 229 -19.61 0.10 3.62
N TYR A 230 -18.77 -0.28 4.58
CA TYR A 230 -18.93 0.10 5.99
C TYR A 230 -18.36 1.47 6.31
N ILE A 231 -17.22 1.87 5.72
CA ILE A 231 -16.55 3.13 6.08
C ILE A 231 -17.17 4.35 5.40
N GLU A 232 -17.71 4.20 4.19
CA GLU A 232 -18.28 5.30 3.39
C GLU A 232 -19.43 6.06 4.09
N PRO A 233 -20.41 5.40 4.74
CA PRO A 233 -21.51 6.11 5.39
C PRO A 233 -21.14 6.72 6.75
N LEU A 234 -19.94 6.46 7.28
CA LEU A 234 -19.54 6.93 8.61
C LEU A 234 -19.08 8.39 8.57
N ASP A 235 -19.40 9.12 9.64
CA ASP A 235 -18.76 10.38 9.93
C ASP A 235 -17.29 10.15 10.37
N GLU A 236 -16.50 11.21 10.42
CA GLU A 236 -15.07 11.08 10.72
C GLU A 236 -14.82 10.44 12.09
N SER A 237 -15.65 10.79 13.09
CA SER A 237 -15.49 10.26 14.45
C SER A 237 -15.77 8.75 14.52
N ALA A 238 -16.85 8.28 13.88
CA ALA A 238 -17.14 6.85 13.81
C ALA A 238 -16.15 6.10 12.90
N ALA A 239 -15.66 6.72 11.82
CA ALA A 239 -14.66 6.12 10.94
C ALA A 239 -13.35 5.84 11.70
N VAL A 240 -12.86 6.79 12.50
CA VAL A 240 -11.68 6.60 13.35
C VAL A 240 -11.89 5.45 14.34
N SER A 241 -13.04 5.41 15.01
CA SER A 241 -13.38 4.33 15.95
C SER A 241 -13.48 2.97 15.27
N PHE A 242 -14.10 2.91 14.08
CA PHE A 242 -14.24 1.70 13.28
C PHE A 242 -12.87 1.18 12.82
N VAL A 243 -12.05 2.04 12.20
CA VAL A 243 -10.71 1.70 11.75
C VAL A 243 -9.82 1.28 12.92
N GLY A 244 -9.90 1.97 14.06
CA GLY A 244 -9.15 1.62 15.25
C GLY A 244 -9.54 0.25 15.84
N THR A 245 -10.83 -0.08 15.80
CA THR A 245 -11.35 -1.38 16.30
C THR A 245 -10.97 -2.54 15.37
N PHE A 246 -11.00 -2.29 14.06
CA PHE A 246 -10.80 -3.31 13.02
C PHE A 246 -9.47 -3.14 12.27
N VAL A 247 -8.46 -2.55 12.91
CA VAL A 247 -7.19 -2.16 12.28
C VAL A 247 -6.52 -3.30 11.51
N ASP A 248 -6.61 -4.52 12.03
CA ASP A 248 -6.04 -5.72 11.42
C ASP A 248 -6.63 -6.02 10.03
N PHE A 249 -7.94 -5.78 9.85
CA PHE A 249 -8.64 -6.03 8.59
C PHE A 249 -8.28 -5.01 7.50
N PHE A 250 -7.90 -3.79 7.86
CA PHE A 250 -7.52 -2.75 6.88
C PHE A 250 -6.15 -3.02 6.24
N GLY A 251 -5.25 -3.73 6.93
CA GLY A 251 -3.93 -4.10 6.38
C GLY A 251 -3.93 -5.40 5.59
N GLU A 252 -4.94 -6.25 5.80
CA GLU A 252 -5.03 -7.57 5.17
C GLU A 252 -5.09 -7.52 3.63
N PRO A 253 -5.88 -6.64 2.97
CA PRO A 253 -5.89 -6.55 1.51
C PRO A 253 -4.51 -6.26 0.90
N SER A 254 -3.73 -5.36 1.52
CA SER A 254 -2.37 -5.02 1.06
C SER A 254 -1.45 -6.23 1.10
N PHE A 255 -1.46 -6.98 2.20
CA PHE A 255 -0.67 -8.21 2.29
C PHE A 255 -1.16 -9.27 1.33
N ALA A 256 -2.47 -9.46 1.20
CA ALA A 256 -3.04 -10.42 0.28
C ALA A 256 -2.61 -10.15 -1.18
N VAL A 257 -2.54 -8.89 -1.61
CA VAL A 257 -1.94 -8.52 -2.91
C VAL A 257 -0.46 -8.91 -3.00
N ILE A 258 0.34 -8.60 -1.98
CA ILE A 258 1.76 -8.98 -1.93
C ILE A 258 1.92 -10.49 -2.05
N PHE A 259 1.11 -11.28 -1.34
CA PHE A 259 1.11 -12.74 -1.44
C PHE A 259 0.65 -13.25 -2.80
N GLY A 260 -0.35 -12.60 -3.41
CA GLY A 260 -0.77 -12.88 -4.78
C GLY A 260 0.42 -12.80 -5.74
N ILE A 261 1.17 -11.70 -5.67
CA ILE A 261 2.38 -11.49 -6.49
C ILE A 261 3.46 -12.52 -6.15
N ALA A 262 3.69 -12.77 -4.86
CA ALA A 262 4.73 -13.67 -4.37
C ALA A 262 4.52 -15.13 -4.82
N ASN A 263 3.27 -15.54 -5.05
CA ASN A 263 2.92 -16.85 -5.61
C ASN A 263 2.90 -16.85 -7.14
N PHE A 264 2.44 -15.76 -7.75
CA PHE A 264 2.36 -15.62 -9.20
C PHE A 264 3.74 -15.66 -9.88
N VAL A 265 4.75 -15.02 -9.30
CA VAL A 265 6.10 -14.95 -9.88
C VAL A 265 6.79 -16.33 -9.98
N PRO A 266 6.77 -17.19 -8.95
CA PRO A 266 7.20 -18.58 -9.06
C PRO A 266 6.43 -19.39 -10.10
N ALA A 267 5.11 -19.18 -10.22
CA ALA A 267 4.29 -19.84 -11.24
C ALA A 267 4.77 -19.46 -12.65
N MET A 268 4.99 -18.18 -12.92
CA MET A 268 5.55 -17.70 -14.20
C MET A 268 6.93 -18.30 -14.47
N THR A 269 7.77 -18.39 -13.44
CA THR A 269 9.11 -18.99 -13.57
C THR A 269 9.01 -20.48 -13.94
N LEU A 270 8.12 -21.24 -13.30
CA LEU A 270 7.85 -22.64 -13.66
C LEU A 270 7.30 -22.78 -15.08
N TRP A 271 6.43 -21.85 -15.49
CA TRP A 271 5.92 -21.81 -16.86
C TRP A 271 7.05 -21.65 -17.88
N MET A 272 8.03 -20.78 -17.61
CA MET A 272 9.21 -20.62 -18.48
C MET A 272 10.06 -21.90 -18.56
N PHE A 273 10.21 -22.63 -17.43
CA PHE A 273 10.89 -23.93 -17.42
C PHE A 273 10.18 -24.97 -18.30
N GLY A 274 8.86 -25.07 -18.21
CA GLY A 274 8.10 -26.04 -19.01
C GLY A 274 8.01 -25.66 -20.48
N ALA A 275 7.71 -24.39 -20.80
CA ALA A 275 7.44 -23.96 -22.17
C ALA A 275 8.70 -23.77 -23.02
N TYR A 276 9.82 -23.32 -22.43
CA TYR A 276 11.04 -22.95 -23.16
C TYR A 276 12.29 -23.72 -22.72
N GLY A 277 12.17 -24.63 -21.76
CA GLY A 277 13.25 -25.46 -21.27
C GLY A 277 14.15 -24.81 -20.22
N PHE A 278 15.14 -25.57 -19.76
CA PHE A 278 15.92 -25.25 -18.56
C PHE A 278 16.71 -23.94 -18.63
N ALA A 279 17.36 -23.64 -19.76
CA ALA A 279 18.20 -22.44 -19.88
C ALA A 279 17.39 -21.14 -19.72
N VAL A 280 16.25 -21.05 -20.38
CA VAL A 280 15.34 -19.89 -20.30
C VAL A 280 14.71 -19.81 -18.90
N GLY A 281 14.29 -20.94 -18.34
CA GLY A 281 13.79 -21.02 -16.96
C GLY A 281 14.80 -20.52 -15.93
N LEU A 282 16.09 -20.87 -16.07
CA LEU A 282 17.15 -20.41 -15.18
C LEU A 282 17.38 -18.90 -15.28
N VAL A 283 17.42 -18.35 -16.50
CA VAL A 283 17.53 -16.89 -16.70
C VAL A 283 16.32 -16.17 -16.09
N SER A 284 15.11 -16.72 -16.25
CA SER A 284 13.90 -16.21 -15.61
C SER A 284 14.01 -16.25 -14.08
N ALA A 285 14.48 -17.35 -13.51
CA ALA A 285 14.64 -17.50 -12.06
C ALA A 285 15.66 -16.50 -11.49
N LEU A 286 16.81 -16.30 -12.15
CA LEU A 286 17.79 -15.29 -11.75
C LEU A 286 17.22 -13.87 -11.85
N SER A 287 16.43 -13.59 -12.89
CA SER A 287 15.73 -12.31 -13.04
C SER A 287 14.73 -12.07 -11.92
N THR A 288 14.00 -13.13 -11.51
CA THR A 288 13.10 -13.12 -10.35
C THR A 288 13.84 -12.77 -9.06
N VAL A 289 15.02 -13.36 -8.80
CA VAL A 289 15.84 -13.03 -7.62
C VAL A 289 16.21 -11.55 -7.60
N LEU A 290 16.63 -10.99 -8.74
CA LEU A 290 16.97 -9.57 -8.86
C LEU A 290 15.76 -8.66 -8.65
N LEU A 291 14.59 -9.05 -9.18
CA LEU A 291 13.35 -8.32 -9.00
C LEU A 291 12.92 -8.31 -7.52
N ILE A 292 12.88 -9.48 -6.88
CA ILE A 292 12.52 -9.60 -5.46
C ILE A 292 13.45 -8.77 -4.59
N ARG A 293 14.77 -8.82 -4.86
CA ARG A 293 15.74 -7.96 -4.18
C ARG A 293 15.37 -6.47 -4.31
N LYS A 294 15.05 -6.01 -5.53
CA LYS A 294 14.68 -4.60 -5.77
C LYS A 294 13.40 -4.22 -5.02
N VAL A 295 12.39 -5.09 -5.03
CA VAL A 295 11.13 -4.87 -4.32
C VAL A 295 11.36 -4.82 -2.81
N LEU A 296 12.12 -5.76 -2.24
CA LEU A 296 12.44 -5.78 -0.82
C LEU A 296 13.24 -4.55 -0.38
N LEU A 297 14.21 -4.11 -1.18
CA LEU A 297 14.94 -2.88 -0.90
C LEU A 297 13.98 -1.68 -0.90
N THR A 298 13.09 -1.59 -1.90
CA THR A 298 12.08 -0.52 -1.96
C THR A 298 11.15 -0.56 -0.74
N TYR A 299 10.72 -1.76 -0.33
CA TYR A 299 9.95 -1.94 0.89
C TYR A 299 10.71 -1.46 2.12
N LEU A 300 11.99 -1.80 2.27
CA LEU A 300 12.83 -1.32 3.38
C LEU A 300 13.02 0.20 3.34
N TYR A 301 13.10 0.81 2.16
CA TYR A 301 13.11 2.27 2.02
C TYR A 301 11.80 2.88 2.52
N MET A 302 10.66 2.35 2.09
CA MET A 302 9.34 2.85 2.49
C MET A 302 9.07 2.61 3.98
N ASN A 303 9.49 1.47 4.53
CA ASN A 303 9.31 1.13 5.94
C ASN A 303 10.16 2.00 6.89
N ASN A 304 11.27 2.55 6.40
CA ASN A 304 12.09 3.50 7.15
C ASN A 304 11.75 4.96 6.85
N TRP A 305 10.80 5.21 5.95
CA TRP A 305 10.38 6.55 5.64
C TRP A 305 9.51 7.09 6.79
N THR A 306 9.81 8.29 7.23
CA THR A 306 9.04 9.01 8.25
C THR A 306 8.58 10.33 7.68
N ASN A 307 7.31 10.68 7.93
CA ASN A 307 6.74 11.93 7.51
C ASN A 307 7.42 13.11 8.25
N THR A 308 8.18 13.92 7.51
CA THR A 308 8.94 15.06 8.04
C THR A 308 8.07 16.24 8.44
N ASP A 309 6.83 16.28 7.96
CA ASP A 309 5.88 17.35 8.26
C ASP A 309 5.14 17.11 9.59
N LEU A 310 5.38 15.97 10.24
CA LEU A 310 4.85 15.66 11.56
C LEU A 310 5.84 16.09 12.64
N ASP A 311 5.43 17.03 13.48
CA ASP A 311 6.15 17.37 14.71
C ASP A 311 6.35 16.10 15.55
N SER A 312 7.51 15.99 16.21
CA SER A 312 7.87 14.82 17.03
C SER A 312 6.84 14.52 18.13
N GLU A 313 6.19 15.57 18.66
CA GLU A 313 5.13 15.45 19.66
C GLU A 313 3.84 14.87 19.08
N THR A 314 3.43 15.33 17.88
CA THR A 314 2.27 14.80 17.16
C THR A 314 2.49 13.34 16.80
N MET A 315 3.69 13.00 16.33
CA MET A 315 4.06 11.61 16.03
C MET A 315 4.03 10.73 17.28
N ALA A 316 4.58 11.19 18.40
CA ALA A 316 4.54 10.46 19.67
C ALA A 316 3.10 10.24 20.17
N THR A 317 2.23 11.24 20.02
CA THR A 317 0.81 11.15 20.36
C THR A 317 0.11 10.11 19.50
N ARG A 318 0.29 10.14 18.17
CA ARG A 318 -0.29 9.15 17.24
C ARG A 318 0.22 7.73 17.50
N MET A 319 1.51 7.58 17.80
CA MET A 319 2.07 6.27 18.19
C MET A 319 1.46 5.75 19.50
N ALA A 320 1.24 6.64 20.48
CA ALA A 320 0.58 6.27 21.72
C ALA A 320 -0.87 5.85 21.48
N GLU A 321 -1.62 6.59 20.65
CA GLU A 321 -2.97 6.24 20.23
C GLU A 321 -3.01 4.90 19.49
N ALA A 322 -2.15 4.68 18.50
CA ALA A 322 -2.06 3.42 17.76
C ALA A 322 -1.74 2.24 18.69
N LYS A 323 -0.85 2.44 19.67
CA LYS A 323 -0.54 1.44 20.69
C LYS A 323 -1.72 1.14 21.61
N GLN A 324 -2.47 2.17 22.02
CA GLN A 324 -3.70 2.00 22.81
C GLN A 324 -4.77 1.24 22.02
N LEU A 325 -4.97 1.56 20.74
CA LEU A 325 -5.89 0.85 19.86
C LEU A 325 -5.52 -0.64 19.71
N ARG A 326 -4.23 -0.94 19.53
CA ARG A 326 -3.73 -2.33 19.52
C ARG A 326 -4.00 -3.06 20.84
N GLN A 327 -3.81 -2.41 21.98
CA GLN A 327 -4.09 -3.01 23.28
C GLN A 327 -5.59 -3.24 23.48
N ALA A 328 -6.43 -2.27 23.10
CA ALA A 328 -7.88 -2.39 23.16
C ALA A 328 -8.40 -3.53 22.27
N SER A 329 -7.88 -3.68 21.04
CA SER A 329 -8.20 -4.79 20.16
C SER A 329 -7.86 -6.15 20.80
N LYS A 330 -6.66 -6.30 21.38
CA LYS A 330 -6.25 -7.53 22.08
C LYS A 330 -7.14 -7.86 23.28
N ILE A 331 -7.50 -6.85 24.08
CA ILE A 331 -8.41 -7.03 25.22
C ILE A 331 -9.79 -7.48 24.74
N SER A 332 -10.36 -6.81 23.75
CA SER A 332 -11.65 -7.18 23.15
C SER A 332 -11.66 -8.61 22.61
N GLN A 333 -10.58 -9.03 21.92
CA GLN A 333 -10.42 -10.40 21.44
C GLN A 333 -10.36 -11.40 22.60
N SER A 334 -9.60 -11.10 23.66
CA SER A 334 -9.50 -11.97 24.84
C SER A 334 -10.84 -12.15 25.55
N LEU A 335 -11.59 -11.06 25.76
CA LEU A 335 -12.91 -11.10 26.39
C LEU A 335 -13.92 -11.90 25.57
N HIS A 336 -13.88 -11.78 24.24
CA HIS A 336 -14.72 -12.57 23.34
C HIS A 336 -14.41 -14.07 23.44
N ASN A 337 -13.13 -14.43 23.51
CA ASN A 337 -12.71 -15.83 23.68
C ASN A 337 -13.10 -16.39 25.04
N SER A 338 -12.98 -15.60 26.12
CA SER A 338 -13.41 -16.00 27.47
C SER A 338 -14.91 -16.19 27.60
N ARG A 339 -15.73 -15.53 26.78
CA ARG A 339 -17.19 -15.73 26.78
C ARG A 339 -17.63 -17.01 26.05
N LYS A 340 -16.77 -17.57 25.20
CA LYS A 340 -17.06 -18.78 24.42
C LYS A 340 -16.60 -20.07 25.10
N ALA A 341 -15.68 -19.96 26.05
CA ALA A 341 -15.19 -21.07 26.88
C ALA A 341 -16.13 -21.32 28.07
#